data_AF-W1J6P5-F1
#
_entry.id   AF-W1J6P5-F1
#
_cell.length_a   1.000
_cell.length_b   1.000
_cell.length_c   1.000
_cell.angle_alpha   90.00
_cell.angle_beta   90.00
_cell.angle_gamma   90.00
#
_symmetry.space_group_name_H-M   'P 1'
#
loop_
_entity.id
_entity.type
_entity.pdbx_description
1 polymer ?
#
loop_
_entity_poly.entity_id
_entity_poly.type
_entity_poly.pdbx_seq_one_letter_code
_entity_poly.pdbx_strand_id
1 'polypeptide(L)'
;MNLTVSQEGVVYAGYGGNADPTLLDGSNRVGASAGTLLGGLLNMPMFDAVRQALPMMQAVILMALYILIPLLLLVAAYEFKTVFTLTCVIFALNFLTFWWELARWLDSHLLDALYGSDTHSLFNLAGMQNTSDDLIMGLVMGTLFIVLPMVWLGALAWAGVRMGDVGGMMSQGVGQVRQSVGMFGQMVMQKVMSKGK
;
A
#
# COMPACT_ATOMS: atom_id res chain seq x y z
N MET A 1 0.08 -9.71 -36.63
CA MET A 1 -1.05 -9.71 -37.58
C MET A 1 -1.47 -8.27 -37.79
N ASN A 2 -1.33 -7.78 -39.01
CA ASN A 2 -1.45 -6.38 -39.39
C ASN A 2 -2.91 -5.89 -39.29
N LEU A 3 -3.22 -5.02 -38.32
CA LEU A 3 -4.56 -4.47 -38.08
C LEU A 3 -5.01 -3.43 -39.13
N THR A 4 -4.18 -3.12 -40.14
CA THR A 4 -4.49 -2.09 -41.14
C THR A 4 -5.41 -2.54 -42.28
N VAL A 5 -5.95 -3.76 -42.28
CA VAL A 5 -6.71 -4.29 -43.43
C VAL A 5 -8.23 -4.30 -43.24
N SER A 6 -8.79 -4.07 -42.04
CA SER A 6 -10.22 -4.35 -41.82
C SER A 6 -11.11 -3.19 -41.34
N GLN A 7 -10.64 -1.96 -41.17
CA GLN A 7 -11.50 -0.83 -40.77
C GLN A 7 -11.12 0.47 -41.49
N GLU A 8 -12.03 0.98 -42.33
CA GLU A 8 -12.05 2.38 -42.81
C GLU A 8 -12.39 3.34 -41.66
N GLY A 9 -11.54 3.36 -40.63
CA GLY A 9 -11.75 4.18 -39.43
C GLY A 9 -10.45 4.42 -38.71
N VAL A 10 -10.17 5.70 -38.42
CA VAL A 10 -8.91 6.16 -37.85
C VAL A 10 -8.60 5.42 -36.55
N VAL A 11 -7.46 4.74 -36.53
CA VAL A 11 -7.03 3.90 -35.40
C VAL A 11 -6.52 4.80 -34.27
N TYR A 12 -7.05 4.58 -33.07
CA TYR A 12 -6.56 5.22 -31.85
C TYR A 12 -5.11 4.79 -31.57
N ALA A 13 -4.19 5.75 -31.60
CA ALA A 13 -2.83 5.57 -31.11
C ALA A 13 -2.83 5.76 -29.58
N GLY A 14 -2.97 4.67 -28.82
CA GLY A 14 -2.71 4.62 -27.37
C GLY A 14 -3.75 5.31 -26.45
N TYR A 15 -3.51 5.21 -25.14
CA TYR A 15 -4.44 5.58 -24.05
C TYR A 15 -4.59 7.11 -23.82
N GLY A 16 -4.26 7.93 -24.81
CA GLY A 16 -4.31 9.40 -24.69
C GLY A 16 -4.30 10.15 -26.03
N GLY A 17 -4.61 9.48 -27.15
CA GLY A 17 -4.66 10.10 -28.47
C GLY A 17 -6.08 10.41 -28.92
N ASN A 18 -6.30 11.62 -29.46
CA ASN A 18 -7.51 11.92 -30.24
C ASN A 18 -7.39 11.26 -31.63
N ALA A 19 -8.48 10.67 -32.13
CA ALA A 19 -8.53 10.11 -33.48
C ALA A 19 -8.37 11.18 -34.59
N ASP A 20 -8.54 12.47 -34.25
CA ASP A 20 -8.40 13.61 -35.18
C ASP A 20 -7.65 14.76 -34.47
N PRO A 21 -6.32 14.90 -34.64
CA PRO A 21 -5.53 15.86 -33.89
C PRO A 21 -5.62 17.29 -34.46
N THR A 22 -5.97 18.29 -33.63
CA THR A 22 -6.00 19.71 -34.02
C THR A 22 -4.67 20.43 -33.75
N LEU A 23 -4.45 21.59 -34.38
CA LEU A 23 -3.23 22.42 -34.20
C LEU A 23 -2.99 22.84 -32.73
N LEU A 24 -4.08 23.04 -31.97
CA LEU A 24 -4.03 23.38 -30.55
C LEU A 24 -3.60 22.18 -29.69
N ASP A 25 -3.99 20.96 -30.07
CA ASP A 25 -3.54 19.73 -29.42
C ASP A 25 -2.04 19.51 -29.64
N GLY A 26 -1.53 19.88 -30.82
CA GLY A 26 -0.10 19.88 -31.12
C GLY A 26 0.71 20.85 -30.25
N SER A 27 0.22 22.08 -30.07
CA SER A 27 0.88 23.08 -29.21
C SER A 27 0.83 22.71 -27.73
N ASN A 28 -0.32 22.22 -27.25
CA ASN A 28 -0.44 21.72 -25.88
C ASN A 28 0.45 20.49 -25.65
N ARG A 29 0.64 19.62 -26.65
CA ARG A 29 1.60 18.51 -26.59
C ARG A 29 3.05 18.96 -26.50
N VAL A 30 3.44 20.01 -27.25
CA VAL A 30 4.81 20.57 -27.17
C VAL A 30 5.06 21.26 -25.83
N GLY A 31 4.06 21.99 -25.31
CA GLY A 31 4.13 22.58 -23.97
C GLY A 31 4.22 21.52 -22.87
N ALA A 32 3.42 20.45 -22.99
CA ALA A 32 3.48 19.31 -22.09
C ALA A 32 4.83 18.59 -22.18
N SER A 33 5.36 18.33 -23.38
CA SER A 33 6.65 17.65 -23.56
C SER A 33 7.83 18.46 -23.02
N ALA A 34 7.82 19.79 -23.21
CA ALA A 34 8.81 20.67 -22.60
C ALA A 34 8.68 20.70 -21.06
N GLY A 35 7.47 20.78 -20.54
CA GLY A 35 7.20 20.73 -19.09
C GLY A 35 7.63 19.41 -18.46
N THR A 36 7.53 18.31 -19.19
CA THR A 36 7.90 16.98 -18.70
C THR A 36 9.38 16.68 -18.82
N LEU A 37 10.08 17.27 -19.79
CA LEU A 37 11.55 17.22 -19.85
C LEU A 37 12.15 18.03 -18.68
N LEU A 38 11.60 19.22 -18.41
CA LEU A 38 12.04 20.05 -17.28
C LEU A 38 11.66 19.42 -15.92
N GLY A 39 10.47 18.85 -15.81
CA GLY A 39 10.02 18.12 -14.62
C GLY A 39 10.78 16.81 -14.41
N GLY A 40 11.07 16.07 -15.48
CA GLY A 40 11.78 14.80 -15.46
C GLY A 40 13.22 14.92 -14.98
N LEU A 41 13.92 15.99 -15.36
CA LEU A 41 15.29 16.27 -14.90
C LEU A 41 15.40 16.49 -13.39
N LEU A 42 14.33 16.93 -12.72
CA LEU A 42 14.31 17.13 -11.27
C LEU A 42 13.69 15.96 -10.51
N ASN A 43 12.70 15.28 -11.11
CA ASN A 43 11.90 14.28 -10.42
C ASN A 43 12.50 12.86 -10.50
N MET A 44 13.18 12.51 -11.61
CA MET A 44 13.89 11.23 -11.76
C MET A 44 14.96 10.99 -10.67
N PRO A 45 15.90 11.92 -10.40
CA PRO A 45 16.90 11.70 -9.37
C PRO A 45 16.30 11.62 -7.96
N MET A 46 15.15 12.25 -7.72
CA MET A 46 14.46 12.19 -6.43
C MET A 46 13.85 10.81 -6.16
N PHE A 47 13.22 10.18 -7.16
CA PHE A 47 12.68 8.83 -7.01
C PHE A 47 13.78 7.77 -6.84
N ASP A 48 14.90 7.91 -7.54
CA ASP A 48 16.04 7.02 -7.37
C ASP A 48 16.65 7.13 -5.98
N ALA A 49 16.80 8.37 -5.47
CA ALA A 49 17.25 8.61 -4.10
C ALA A 49 16.29 8.00 -3.06
N VAL A 50 14.97 8.12 -3.26
CA VAL A 50 13.98 7.50 -2.37
C VAL A 50 14.13 5.98 -2.40
N ARG A 51 14.17 5.36 -3.58
CA ARG A 51 14.31 3.90 -3.73
C ARG A 51 15.56 3.36 -3.05
N GLN A 52 16.68 4.09 -3.15
CA GLN A 52 17.93 3.73 -2.48
C GLN A 52 17.87 3.95 -0.95
N ALA A 53 17.14 4.97 -0.50
CA ALA A 53 16.97 5.27 0.91
C ALA A 53 16.00 4.33 1.63
N LEU A 54 15.06 3.67 0.94
CA LEU A 54 14.04 2.81 1.57
C LEU A 54 14.62 1.75 2.53
N PRO A 55 15.62 0.92 2.13
CA PRO A 55 16.22 -0.05 3.04
C PRO A 55 17.00 0.60 4.19
N MET A 56 17.61 1.77 3.93
CA MET A 56 18.35 2.52 4.96
C MET A 56 17.40 3.06 6.02
N MET A 57 16.26 3.64 5.60
CA MET A 57 15.22 4.14 6.49
C MET A 57 14.63 3.01 7.34
N GLN A 58 14.41 1.83 6.75
CA GLN A 58 13.94 0.65 7.48
C GLN A 58 14.87 0.29 8.63
N ALA A 59 16.18 0.24 8.37
CA ALA A 59 17.17 -0.13 9.36
C ALA A 59 17.20 0.87 10.52
N VAL A 60 17.12 2.17 10.22
CA VAL A 60 17.07 3.23 11.26
C VAL A 60 15.80 3.13 12.09
N ILE A 61 14.64 2.89 11.47
CA ILE A 61 13.37 2.73 12.18
C ILE A 61 13.40 1.49 13.08
N LEU A 62 13.90 0.35 12.58
CA LEU A 62 14.03 -0.87 13.37
C LEU A 62 15.01 -0.68 14.52
N MET A 63 16.15 -0.03 14.29
CA MET A 63 17.13 0.30 15.34
C MET A 63 16.48 1.15 16.45
N ALA A 64 15.79 2.23 16.07
CA ALA A 64 15.09 3.09 17.01
C ALA A 64 14.03 2.30 17.81
N LEU A 65 13.26 1.44 17.13
CA LEU A 65 12.25 0.61 17.77
C LEU A 65 12.88 -0.34 18.80
N TYR A 66 13.95 -1.07 18.45
CA TYR A 66 14.63 -1.98 19.37
C TYR A 66 15.15 -1.29 20.63
N ILE A 67 15.69 -0.08 20.50
CA ILE A 67 16.15 0.73 21.65
C ILE A 67 14.95 1.14 22.53
N LEU A 68 13.79 1.40 21.93
CA LEU A 68 12.58 1.82 22.64
C LEU A 68 11.79 0.67 23.27
N ILE A 69 11.98 -0.60 22.83
CA ILE A 69 11.27 -1.77 23.39
C ILE A 69 11.28 -1.79 24.94
N PRO A 70 12.43 -1.73 25.64
CA PRO A 70 12.43 -1.80 27.10
C PRO A 70 11.65 -0.64 27.74
N LEU A 71 11.71 0.56 27.16
CA LEU A 71 10.95 1.72 27.63
C LEU A 71 9.44 1.53 27.43
N LEU A 72 9.03 1.03 26.27
CA LEU A 72 7.63 0.77 25.95
C LEU A 72 7.03 -0.32 26.83
N LEU A 73 7.80 -1.39 27.11
CA LEU A 73 7.37 -2.45 28.02
C LEU A 73 7.27 -1.96 29.47
N LEU A 74 8.19 -1.08 29.90
CA LEU A 74 8.14 -0.49 31.23
C LEU A 74 6.92 0.41 31.42
N VAL A 75 6.62 1.28 30.44
CA VAL A 75 5.42 2.14 30.47
C VAL A 75 4.13 1.31 30.42
N ALA A 76 4.14 0.19 29.70
CA ALA A 76 3.02 -0.73 29.60
C ALA A 76 2.97 -1.80 30.72
N ALA A 77 3.75 -1.64 31.80
CA ALA A 77 3.80 -2.57 32.94
C ALA A 77 3.95 -4.06 32.54
N TYR A 78 4.70 -4.33 31.46
CA TYR A 78 4.91 -5.68 30.90
C TYR A 78 3.63 -6.43 30.51
N GLU A 79 2.58 -5.71 30.11
CA GLU A 79 1.35 -6.32 29.62
C GLU A 79 1.60 -7.23 28.39
N PHE A 80 1.07 -8.45 28.44
CA PHE A 80 1.20 -9.42 27.36
C PHE A 80 0.64 -8.91 26.02
N LYS A 81 -0.44 -8.13 26.07
CA LYS A 81 -1.04 -7.49 24.89
C LYS A 81 -0.02 -6.59 24.19
N THR A 82 0.76 -5.83 24.94
CA THR A 82 1.76 -4.90 24.40
C THR A 82 2.97 -5.64 23.84
N VAL A 83 3.41 -6.71 24.48
CA VAL A 83 4.50 -7.56 23.94
C VAL A 83 4.09 -8.16 22.60
N PHE A 84 2.85 -8.63 22.50
CA PHE A 84 2.31 -9.19 21.27
C PHE A 84 2.21 -8.14 20.16
N THR A 85 1.65 -6.95 20.45
CA THR A 85 1.57 -5.88 19.44
C THR A 85 2.94 -5.41 18.98
N LEU A 86 3.92 -5.28 19.88
CA LEU A 86 5.31 -4.94 19.51
C LEU A 86 5.92 -6.00 18.59
N THR A 87 5.69 -7.28 18.84
CA THR A 87 6.17 -8.37 17.98
C THR A 87 5.53 -8.29 16.60
N CYS A 88 4.23 -8.01 16.52
CA CYS A 88 3.53 -7.77 15.25
C CYS A 88 4.08 -6.54 14.51
N VAL A 89 4.42 -5.45 15.21
CA VAL A 89 5.03 -4.26 14.61
C VAL A 89 6.42 -4.57 14.05
N ILE A 90 7.25 -5.29 14.79
CA ILE A 90 8.58 -5.73 14.32
C ILE A 90 8.43 -6.59 13.07
N PHE A 91 7.49 -7.54 13.07
CA PHE A 91 7.19 -8.37 11.91
C PHE A 91 6.73 -7.52 10.72
N ALA A 92 5.81 -6.58 10.93
CA ALA A 92 5.29 -5.69 9.90
C ALA A 92 6.40 -4.88 9.23
N LEU A 93 7.30 -4.31 10.03
CA LEU A 93 8.44 -3.53 9.57
C LEU A 93 9.47 -4.38 8.83
N ASN A 94 9.75 -5.61 9.30
CA ASN A 94 10.65 -6.52 8.60
C ASN A 94 10.10 -6.94 7.24
N PHE A 95 8.78 -7.14 7.13
CA PHE A 95 8.12 -7.55 5.90
C PHE A 95 8.06 -6.45 4.82
N LEU A 96 8.46 -5.21 5.13
CA LEU A 96 8.54 -4.14 4.13
C LEU A 96 9.54 -4.42 3.02
N THR A 97 10.63 -5.15 3.29
CA THR A 97 11.61 -5.54 2.26
C THR A 97 10.97 -6.37 1.16
N PHE A 98 10.07 -7.29 1.51
CA PHE A 98 9.34 -8.10 0.55
C PHE A 98 8.54 -7.21 -0.42
N TRP A 99 7.83 -6.20 0.09
CA TRP A 99 7.05 -5.29 -0.75
C TRP A 99 7.91 -4.43 -1.66
N TRP A 100 9.10 -4.02 -1.20
CA TRP A 100 10.04 -3.29 -2.04
C TRP A 100 10.67 -4.18 -3.12
N GLU A 101 10.97 -5.45 -2.82
CA GLU A 101 11.42 -6.39 -3.84
C GLU A 101 10.31 -6.73 -4.83
N LEU A 102 9.07 -6.85 -4.38
CA LEU A 102 7.92 -7.02 -5.26
C LEU A 102 7.73 -5.81 -6.17
N ALA A 103 7.87 -4.59 -5.63
CA ALA A 103 7.83 -3.36 -6.44
C ALA A 103 8.95 -3.35 -7.49
N ARG A 104 10.17 -3.73 -7.13
CA ARG A 104 11.33 -3.79 -8.04
C ARG A 104 11.19 -4.88 -9.10
N TRP A 105 10.59 -6.02 -8.74
CA TRP A 105 10.26 -7.08 -9.69
C TRP A 105 9.20 -6.62 -10.69
N LEU A 106 8.14 -5.96 -10.19
CA LEU A 106 7.06 -5.41 -11.01
C LEU A 106 7.58 -4.34 -11.97
N ASP A 107 8.47 -3.46 -11.51
CA ASP A 107 9.18 -2.47 -12.36
C ASP A 107 9.88 -3.14 -13.55
N SER A 108 10.51 -4.29 -13.29
CA SER A 108 11.29 -5.02 -14.31
C SER A 108 10.44 -5.85 -15.28
N HIS A 109 9.25 -6.32 -14.88
CA HIS A 109 8.48 -7.31 -15.64
C HIS A 109 7.12 -6.82 -16.14
N LEU A 110 6.57 -5.74 -15.56
CA LEU A 110 5.27 -5.21 -15.96
C LEU A 110 5.34 -4.66 -17.40
N LEU A 111 6.43 -4.01 -17.79
CA LEU A 111 6.65 -3.51 -19.15
C LEU A 111 6.62 -4.62 -20.20
N ASP A 112 7.30 -5.71 -19.93
CA ASP A 112 7.36 -6.87 -20.84
C ASP A 112 5.97 -7.52 -20.96
N ALA A 113 5.22 -7.58 -19.85
CA ALA A 113 3.86 -8.11 -19.82
C ALA A 113 2.81 -7.21 -20.51
N LEU A 114 2.98 -5.88 -20.47
CA LEU A 114 2.03 -4.90 -21.05
C LEU A 114 2.35 -4.52 -22.50
N TYR A 115 3.63 -4.51 -22.88
CA TYR A 115 4.10 -3.97 -24.15
C TYR A 115 4.92 -4.94 -25.01
N GLY A 116 5.03 -6.23 -24.64
CA GLY A 116 5.74 -7.27 -25.39
C GLY A 116 5.15 -7.66 -26.76
N SER A 117 4.33 -6.80 -27.39
CA SER A 117 3.83 -7.00 -28.77
C SER A 117 4.46 -5.98 -29.73
N ASP A 118 4.75 -6.41 -30.96
CA ASP A 118 5.56 -5.75 -32.03
C ASP A 118 5.15 -4.32 -32.50
N THR A 119 4.45 -3.53 -31.69
CA THR A 119 3.92 -2.21 -32.08
C THR A 119 4.89 -1.05 -31.76
N HIS A 120 6.03 -1.32 -31.11
CA HIS A 120 7.01 -0.32 -30.67
C HIS A 120 8.29 -0.35 -31.52
N SER A 121 8.30 0.38 -32.63
CA SER A 121 9.54 0.66 -33.39
C SER A 121 10.13 2.01 -32.98
N LEU A 122 11.45 2.03 -32.75
CA LEU A 122 12.24 3.22 -32.39
C LEU A 122 12.24 4.32 -33.48
N PHE A 123 11.61 4.08 -34.62
CA PHE A 123 11.67 4.92 -35.82
C PHE A 123 10.29 5.35 -36.33
N ASN A 124 9.31 5.51 -35.43
CA ASN A 124 7.98 6.02 -35.77
C ASN A 124 7.80 7.45 -35.22
N LEU A 125 7.16 8.32 -36.00
CA LEU A 125 6.83 9.72 -35.66
C LEU A 125 5.95 9.87 -34.39
N ALA A 126 5.52 8.74 -33.82
CA ALA A 126 5.01 8.54 -32.47
C ALA A 126 6.02 8.80 -31.33
N GLY A 127 7.23 9.33 -31.60
CA GLY A 127 8.21 9.73 -30.59
C GLY A 127 7.67 10.66 -29.49
N MET A 128 6.63 11.45 -29.77
CA MET A 128 5.92 12.26 -28.75
C MET A 128 4.79 11.52 -28.01
N GLN A 129 4.28 10.43 -28.59
CA GLN A 129 3.33 9.52 -27.94
C GLN A 129 4.05 8.67 -26.90
N ASN A 130 5.26 8.23 -27.23
CA ASN A 130 6.16 7.49 -26.34
C ASN A 130 6.55 8.31 -25.10
N THR A 131 6.62 9.65 -25.19
CA THR A 131 6.95 10.51 -24.04
C THR A 131 5.85 10.53 -22.97
N SER A 132 4.57 10.47 -23.36
CA SER A 132 3.45 10.41 -22.41
C SER A 132 3.36 9.04 -21.72
N ASP A 133 3.60 7.96 -22.47
CA ASP A 133 3.69 6.62 -21.88
C ASP A 133 4.91 6.51 -20.94
N ASP A 134 6.07 7.10 -21.28
CA ASP A 134 7.27 7.13 -20.41
C ASP A 134 7.03 7.86 -19.07
N LEU A 135 6.22 8.92 -19.08
CA LEU A 135 5.87 9.69 -17.88
C LEU A 135 4.87 8.98 -16.99
N ILE A 136 3.87 8.33 -17.60
CA ILE A 136 2.93 7.47 -16.87
C ILE A 136 3.69 6.28 -16.30
N MET A 137 4.66 5.71 -17.04
CA MET A 137 5.57 4.69 -16.55
C MET A 137 6.36 5.16 -15.33
N GLY A 138 7.05 6.31 -15.41
CA GLY A 138 7.85 6.83 -14.29
C GLY A 138 7.03 7.12 -13.02
N LEU A 139 5.79 7.61 -13.18
CA LEU A 139 4.88 7.86 -12.07
C LEU A 139 4.38 6.54 -11.45
N VAL A 140 3.94 5.58 -12.27
CA VAL A 140 3.45 4.29 -11.80
C VAL A 140 4.56 3.52 -11.10
N MET A 141 5.76 3.49 -11.69
CA MET A 141 6.90 2.79 -11.13
C MET A 141 7.42 3.45 -9.84
N GLY A 142 7.40 4.78 -9.74
CA GLY A 142 7.75 5.50 -8.50
C GLY A 142 6.74 5.31 -7.37
N THR A 143 5.44 5.26 -7.68
CA THR A 143 4.37 5.17 -6.68
C THR A 143 4.21 3.78 -6.08
N LEU A 144 4.52 2.71 -6.81
CA LEU A 144 4.43 1.34 -6.32
C LEU A 144 5.31 1.08 -5.08
N PHE A 145 6.50 1.70 -5.01
CA PHE A 145 7.40 1.61 -3.85
C PHE A 145 6.83 2.23 -2.57
N ILE A 146 5.79 3.06 -2.68
CA ILE A 146 5.10 3.71 -1.55
C ILE A 146 3.75 3.03 -1.30
N VAL A 147 2.95 2.84 -2.35
CA VAL A 147 1.57 2.33 -2.25
C VAL A 147 1.54 0.90 -1.72
N LEU A 148 2.41 0.00 -2.18
CA LEU A 148 2.42 -1.39 -1.74
C LEU A 148 2.71 -1.53 -0.23
N PRO A 149 3.78 -0.92 0.32
CA PRO A 149 3.99 -0.79 1.76
C PRO A 149 2.83 -0.17 2.52
N MET A 150 2.20 0.88 1.97
CA MET A 150 1.09 1.57 2.63
C MET A 150 -0.15 0.68 2.73
N VAL A 151 -0.46 -0.09 1.69
CA VAL A 151 -1.57 -1.06 1.72
C VAL A 151 -1.31 -2.13 2.78
N TRP A 152 -0.08 -2.64 2.87
CA TRP A 152 0.32 -3.61 3.90
C TRP A 152 0.14 -3.07 5.33
N LEU A 153 0.72 -1.89 5.60
CA LEU A 153 0.63 -1.26 6.93
C LEU A 153 -0.81 -0.88 7.27
N GLY A 154 -1.59 -0.40 6.28
CA GLY A 154 -3.00 -0.07 6.44
C GLY A 154 -3.85 -1.31 6.76
N ALA A 155 -3.61 -2.43 6.09
CA ALA A 155 -4.30 -3.69 6.36
C ALA A 155 -4.01 -4.21 7.78
N LEU A 156 -2.75 -4.13 8.23
CA LEU A 156 -2.37 -4.50 9.60
C LEU A 156 -2.96 -3.56 10.65
N ALA A 157 -3.01 -2.25 10.37
CA ALA A 157 -3.67 -1.29 11.25
C ALA A 157 -5.16 -1.61 11.40
N TRP A 158 -5.84 -1.91 10.28
CA TRP A 158 -7.24 -2.32 10.29
C TRP A 158 -7.47 -3.64 11.06
N ALA A 159 -6.62 -4.64 10.85
CA ALA A 159 -6.67 -5.91 11.58
C ALA A 159 -6.44 -5.71 13.10
N GLY A 160 -5.51 -4.83 13.48
CA GLY A 160 -5.24 -4.48 14.88
C GLY A 160 -6.44 -3.86 15.58
N VAL A 161 -7.17 -2.95 14.91
CA VAL A 161 -8.40 -2.34 15.45
C VAL A 161 -9.46 -3.41 15.72
N ARG A 162 -9.68 -4.34 14.78
CA ARG A 162 -10.65 -5.42 14.94
C ARG A 162 -10.29 -6.40 16.06
N MET A 163 -9.01 -6.70 16.23
CA MET A 163 -8.54 -7.54 17.32
C MET A 163 -8.76 -6.87 18.69
N GLY A 164 -8.72 -5.53 18.74
CA GLY A 164 -9.11 -4.74 19.90
C GLY A 164 -10.61 -4.83 20.21
N ASP A 165 -11.46 -4.69 19.20
CA ASP A 165 -12.93 -4.75 19.33
C ASP A 165 -13.40 -6.14 19.83
N VAL A 166 -12.84 -7.21 19.28
CA VAL A 166 -13.18 -8.60 19.69
C VAL A 166 -12.75 -8.86 21.14
N GLY A 167 -11.58 -8.36 21.56
CA GLY A 167 -11.16 -8.41 22.96
C GLY A 167 -12.12 -7.68 23.90
N GLY A 168 -12.63 -6.52 23.47
CA GLY A 168 -13.67 -5.76 24.17
C GLY A 168 -14.97 -6.55 24.34
N MET A 169 -15.48 -7.15 23.26
CA MET A 169 -16.67 -7.99 23.30
C MET A 169 -16.50 -9.25 24.16
N MET A 170 -15.33 -9.89 24.12
CA MET A 170 -15.06 -11.08 24.94
C MET A 170 -14.98 -10.72 26.44
N SER A 171 -14.41 -9.57 26.79
CA SER A 171 -14.42 -9.07 28.17
C SER A 171 -15.83 -8.73 28.67
N GLN A 172 -16.69 -8.17 27.80
CA GLN A 172 -18.10 -7.93 28.10
C GLN A 172 -18.88 -9.25 28.24
N GLY A 173 -18.63 -10.24 27.38
CA GLY A 173 -19.24 -11.57 27.48
C GLY A 173 -18.89 -12.28 28.79
N VAL A 174 -17.62 -12.24 29.20
CA VAL A 174 -17.19 -12.78 30.51
C VAL A 174 -17.78 -11.98 31.67
N GLY A 175 -17.94 -10.65 31.52
CA GLY A 175 -18.64 -9.81 32.48
C GLY A 175 -20.11 -10.20 32.66
N GLN A 176 -20.81 -10.46 31.57
CA GLN A 176 -22.22 -10.92 31.60
C GLN A 176 -22.36 -12.32 32.21
N VAL A 177 -21.41 -13.23 31.94
CA VAL A 177 -21.39 -14.57 32.57
C VAL A 177 -21.10 -14.47 34.08
N ARG A 178 -20.19 -13.60 34.50
CA ARG A 178 -19.95 -13.36 35.93
C ARG A 178 -21.16 -12.74 36.62
N GLN A 179 -21.86 -11.80 35.97
CA GLN A 179 -23.09 -11.21 36.50
C GLN A 179 -24.22 -12.25 36.57
N SER A 180 -24.38 -13.11 35.56
CA SER A 180 -25.42 -14.15 35.57
C SER A 180 -25.16 -15.22 36.64
N VAL A 181 -23.90 -15.61 36.86
CA VAL A 181 -23.50 -16.50 37.95
C VAL A 181 -23.69 -15.84 39.33
N GLY A 182 -23.39 -14.54 39.46
CA GLY A 182 -23.64 -13.78 40.68
C GLY A 182 -25.13 -13.68 41.03
N MET A 183 -25.98 -13.40 40.04
CA MET A 183 -27.44 -13.40 40.21
C MET A 183 -28.00 -14.79 40.53
N PHE A 184 -27.46 -15.84 39.91
CA PHE A 184 -27.86 -17.22 40.20
C PHE A 184 -27.47 -17.63 41.62
N GLY A 185 -26.27 -17.27 42.07
CA GLY A 185 -25.82 -17.47 43.46
C GLY A 185 -26.71 -16.75 44.47
N GLN A 186 -27.10 -15.50 44.20
CA GLN A 186 -28.03 -14.75 45.04
C GLN A 186 -29.42 -15.36 45.08
N MET A 187 -29.95 -15.84 43.95
CA MET A 187 -31.24 -16.53 43.89
C MET A 187 -31.23 -17.85 44.68
N VAL A 188 -30.17 -18.65 44.57
CA VAL A 188 -30.01 -19.88 45.35
C VAL A 188 -29.93 -19.55 46.85
N MET A 189 -29.17 -18.53 47.22
CA MET A 189 -29.00 -18.12 48.62
C MET A 189 -30.31 -17.56 49.22
N GLN A 190 -31.08 -16.78 48.46
CA GLN A 190 -32.43 -16.35 48.85
C GLN A 190 -33.38 -17.53 49.02
N LYS A 191 -33.32 -18.53 48.13
CA LYS A 191 -34.18 -19.70 48.20
C LYS A 191 -33.88 -20.55 49.44
N VAL A 192 -32.59 -20.74 49.76
CA VAL A 192 -32.14 -21.42 50.97
C VAL A 192 -32.54 -20.65 52.24
N MET A 193 -32.34 -19.34 52.26
CA MET A 193 -32.74 -18.47 53.38
C MET A 193 -34.25 -18.44 53.61
N SER A 194 -35.06 -18.48 52.55
CA SER A 194 -36.54 -18.49 52.67
C SER A 194 -37.10 -19.84 53.13
N LYS A 195 -36.36 -20.95 52.91
CA LYS A 195 -36.78 -22.30 53.31
C LYS A 195 -36.43 -22.64 54.76
N GLY A 196 -35.64 -21.80 55.43
CA GLY A 196 -35.20 -21.97 56.82
C GLY A 196 -36.04 -21.22 57.86
N LYS A 197 -37.21 -20.68 57.47
CA LYS A 197 -38.17 -20.05 58.38
C LYS A 197 -39.47 -20.84 58.42
#